data_AF-A0A1F9DSH3-F1
#
_entry.id   AF-A0A1F9DSH3-F1
#
_cell.length_a   1.000
_cell.length_b   1.000
_cell.length_c   1.000
_cell.angle_alpha   90.00
_cell.angle_beta   90.00
_cell.angle_gamma   90.00
#
_symmetry.space_group_name_H-M   'P 1'
#
loop_
_entity.id
_entity.type
_entity.pdbx_description
1 polymer ?
#
loop_
_entity_poly.entity_id
_entity_poly.type
_entity_poly.pdbx_seq_one_letter_code
_entity_poly.pdbx_strand_id
1 'polypeptide(L)'
;MYDLDKRLFVGVKISTKLQNELDHCARDTERYFKEDKVEYLQVVTLGEERLIGRFLQDGFPVNDIDNVSRNIRSIVQLVAPRYRVEDSSIQIYADCTVRSVRGN
;
A
#
# COMPACT_ATOMS: atom_id res chain seq x y z
N MET A 1 -20.78 9.38 3.38
CA MET A 1 -19.41 9.05 3.82
C MET A 1 -19.35 7.54 3.79
N TYR A 2 -18.66 6.92 2.84
CA TYR A 2 -18.60 5.45 2.79
C TYR A 2 -17.74 4.99 3.96
N ASP A 3 -18.32 4.21 4.86
CA ASP A 3 -17.60 3.45 5.88
C ASP A 3 -16.39 2.79 5.23
N LEU A 4 -15.19 3.27 5.58
CA LEU A 4 -13.93 2.58 5.27
C LEU A 4 -13.79 1.29 6.09
N ASP A 5 -14.71 1.08 7.05
CA ASP A 5 -14.70 0.03 8.08
C ASP A 5 -14.81 -1.40 7.55
N LYS A 6 -14.92 -1.62 6.23
CA LYS A 6 -14.96 -2.98 5.64
C LYS A 6 -14.12 -3.16 4.38
N ARG A 7 -13.13 -2.29 4.13
CA ARG A 7 -12.30 -2.43 2.92
C ARG A 7 -11.08 -3.31 3.18
N LEU A 8 -10.94 -4.33 2.34
CA LEU A 8 -9.72 -5.13 2.30
C LEU A 8 -8.56 -4.32 1.72
N PHE A 9 -7.38 -4.52 2.29
CA PHE A 9 -6.15 -3.89 1.85
C PHE A 9 -5.13 -4.95 1.47
N VAL A 10 -4.58 -4.87 0.27
CA VAL A 10 -3.50 -5.74 -0.19
C VAL A 10 -2.21 -4.95 -0.13
N GLY A 11 -1.19 -5.46 0.56
CA GLY A 11 0.05 -4.72 0.71
C GLY A 11 1.15 -5.46 1.44
N VAL A 12 2.24 -4.74 1.71
CA VAL A 12 3.40 -5.23 2.45
C VAL A 12 3.62 -4.38 3.69
N LYS A 13 4.08 -5.00 4.78
CA LYS A 13 4.51 -4.28 5.98
C LYS A 13 5.73 -3.41 5.69
N ILE A 14 5.70 -2.17 6.15
CA ILE A 14 6.83 -1.25 6.06
C ILE A 14 7.84 -1.60 7.15
N SER A 15 8.77 -2.47 6.80
CA SER A 15 9.96 -2.73 7.63
C SER A 15 10.86 -1.50 7.70
N THR A 16 11.77 -1.44 8.68
CA THR A 16 12.78 -0.36 8.78
C THR A 16 13.60 -0.20 7.50
N LYS A 17 13.94 -1.31 6.82
CA LYS A 17 14.68 -1.27 5.55
C LYS A 17 13.86 -0.62 4.44
N LEU A 18 12.58 -0.96 4.35
CA LEU A 18 11.67 -0.36 3.36
C LEU A 18 11.41 1.11 3.69
N GLN A 19 11.21 1.46 4.97
CA GLN A 19 11.06 2.85 5.41
C GLN A 19 12.26 3.70 4.98
N ASN A 20 13.48 3.21 5.23
CA ASN A 20 14.70 3.92 4.83
C ASN A 20 14.75 4.17 3.32
N GLU A 21 14.36 3.20 2.48
CA GLU A 21 14.32 3.42 1.03
C GLU A 21 13.23 4.43 0.62
N LEU A 22 12.06 4.37 1.26
CA LEU A 22 10.98 5.31 1.02
C LEU A 22 11.36 6.75 1.41
N ASP A 23 12.10 6.94 2.51
CA ASP A 23 12.57 8.26 2.96
C ASP A 23 13.58 8.89 1.99
N HIS A 24 14.30 8.06 1.21
CA HIS A 24 15.27 8.48 0.21
C HIS A 24 14.71 8.39 -1.22
N CYS A 25 13.40 8.17 -1.35
CA CYS A 25 12.77 8.01 -2.65
C CYS A 25 12.84 9.32 -3.47
N ALA A 26 13.07 9.20 -4.78
CA ALA A 26 13.13 10.35 -5.67
C ALA A 26 11.76 11.04 -5.76
N ARG A 27 11.73 12.38 -5.76
CA ARG A 27 10.50 13.19 -5.83
C ARG A 27 9.57 12.83 -7.00
N ASP A 28 10.11 12.30 -8.10
CA ASP A 28 9.32 11.90 -9.28
C ASP A 28 8.43 10.66 -9.06
N THR A 29 8.58 9.96 -7.93
CA THR A 29 7.74 8.80 -7.59
C THR A 29 6.46 9.17 -6.85
N GLU A 30 6.28 10.43 -6.45
CA GLU A 30 5.07 10.95 -5.79
C GLU A 30 3.80 10.62 -6.59
N ARG A 31 3.89 10.53 -7.93
CA ARG A 31 2.78 10.16 -8.81
C ARG A 31 2.17 8.78 -8.52
N TYR A 32 2.91 7.88 -7.87
CA TYR A 32 2.43 6.54 -7.51
C TYR A 32 1.66 6.54 -6.18
N PHE A 33 1.76 7.61 -5.40
CA PHE A 33 1.11 7.80 -4.11
C PHE A 33 -0.01 8.82 -4.25
N LYS A 34 -1.25 8.35 -4.28
CA LYS A 34 -2.44 9.20 -4.29
C LYS A 34 -3.49 8.64 -3.37
N GLU A 35 -3.76 9.38 -2.30
CA GLU A 35 -4.73 8.98 -1.26
C GLU A 35 -6.18 9.04 -1.77
N ASP A 36 -6.46 9.84 -2.82
CA ASP A 36 -7.80 10.07 -3.35
C ASP A 36 -8.29 8.97 -4.31
N LYS A 37 -7.41 8.06 -4.74
CA LYS A 37 -7.74 7.00 -5.69
C LYS A 37 -7.35 5.62 -5.17
N VAL A 38 -8.33 4.71 -5.13
CA VAL A 38 -8.19 3.31 -4.70
C VAL A 38 -7.15 2.55 -5.54
N GLU A 39 -6.93 2.99 -6.77
CA GLU A 39 -5.98 2.42 -7.74
C GLU A 39 -4.55 2.94 -7.56
N TYR A 40 -4.18 3.60 -6.48
CA TYR A 40 -2.82 4.10 -6.23
C TYR A 40 -2.26 3.53 -4.94
N LEU A 41 -0.93 3.49 -4.82
CA LEU A 41 -0.34 3.05 -3.55
C LEU A 41 -0.72 4.03 -2.45
N GLN A 42 -1.09 3.48 -1.32
CA GLN A 42 -1.41 4.19 -0.09
C GLN A 42 -0.59 3.62 1.05
N VAL A 43 -0.26 4.49 2.00
CA VAL A 43 0.34 4.10 3.26
C VAL A 43 -0.72 4.16 4.34
N VAL A 44 -0.99 3.03 4.98
CA VAL A 44 -2.03 2.88 6.00
C VAL A 44 -1.43 2.38 7.31
N THR A 45 -2.20 2.52 8.37
CA THR A 45 -1.87 1.99 9.69
C THR A 45 -2.82 0.87 10.07
N LEU A 46 -2.26 -0.20 10.64
CA LEU A 46 -2.99 -1.31 11.24
C LEU A 46 -2.46 -1.51 12.67
N GLY A 47 -3.14 -0.91 13.64
CA GLY A 47 -2.59 -0.76 14.99
C GLY A 47 -1.30 0.06 14.96
N GLU A 48 -0.19 -0.52 15.42
CA GLU A 48 1.15 0.10 15.40
C GLU A 48 1.92 -0.16 14.10
N GLU A 49 1.42 -1.09 13.26
CA GLU A 49 2.07 -1.47 12.01
C GLU A 49 1.74 -0.47 10.92
N ARG A 50 2.74 -0.20 10.05
CA ARG A 50 2.54 0.58 8.83
C ARG A 50 2.59 -0.34 7.63
N LEU A 51 1.67 -0.15 6.70
CA LEU A 51 1.55 -0.95 5.49
C LEU A 51 1.60 -0.04 4.27
N ILE A 52 2.16 -0.53 3.16
CA ILE A 52 2.09 0.11 1.84
C ILE A 52 1.42 -0.84 0.84
N GLY A 53 0.45 -0.34 0.09
CA GLY A 53 -0.42 -1.19 -0.71
C GLY A 53 -1.64 -0.48 -1.29
N ARG A 54 -2.71 -1.22 -1.56
CA ARG A 54 -3.95 -0.74 -2.16
C ARG A 54 -5.17 -1.30 -1.46
N PHE A 55 -6.23 -0.49 -1.38
CA PHE A 55 -7.55 -1.00 -1.03
C PHE A 55 -8.18 -1.73 -2.22
N LEU A 56 -8.94 -2.78 -1.93
CA LEU A 56 -9.81 -3.43 -2.90
C LEU A 56 -11.19 -2.78 -2.88
N GLN A 57 -11.86 -2.78 -4.02
CA GLN A 57 -13.26 -2.40 -4.13
C GLN A 57 -14.16 -3.57 -3.72
N ASP A 58 -15.39 -3.28 -3.29
CA ASP A 58 -16.35 -4.32 -2.98
C ASP A 58 -16.65 -5.17 -4.21
N GLY A 59 -16.71 -6.49 -4.04
CA GLY A 59 -16.89 -7.43 -5.15
C GLY A 59 -15.65 -7.61 -6.05
N PHE A 60 -14.46 -7.24 -5.58
CA PHE A 60 -13.22 -7.43 -6.33
C PHE A 60 -13.03 -8.90 -6.76
N PRO A 61 -12.76 -9.19 -8.04
CA PRO A 61 -12.60 -10.56 -8.53
C PRO A 61 -11.41 -11.26 -7.88
N VAL A 62 -11.64 -12.46 -7.32
CA VAL A 62 -10.58 -13.28 -6.71
C VAL A 62 -9.47 -13.59 -7.71
N ASN A 63 -9.82 -13.81 -8.98
CA ASN A 63 -8.85 -14.11 -10.04
C ASN A 63 -7.92 -12.93 -10.37
N ASP A 64 -8.25 -11.70 -9.96
CA ASP A 64 -7.43 -10.51 -10.18
C ASP A 64 -6.53 -10.16 -8.99
N ILE A 65 -6.61 -10.91 -7.88
CA ILE A 65 -5.78 -10.66 -6.69
C ILE A 65 -4.29 -10.81 -7.02
N ASP A 66 -3.92 -11.79 -7.85
CA ASP A 66 -2.55 -12.00 -8.29
C ASP A 66 -2.04 -10.82 -9.12
N ASN A 67 -2.90 -10.24 -9.96
CA ASN A 67 -2.58 -9.07 -10.77
C ASN A 67 -2.33 -7.85 -9.88
N VAL A 68 -3.16 -7.64 -8.85
CA VAL A 68 -2.95 -6.57 -7.86
C VAL A 68 -1.66 -6.77 -7.08
N SER A 69 -1.39 -8.01 -6.64
CA SER A 69 -0.17 -8.34 -5.89
C SER A 69 1.09 -8.05 -6.72
N ARG A 70 1.12 -8.49 -7.99
CA ARG A 70 2.21 -8.16 -8.92
C ARG A 70 2.34 -6.66 -9.15
N ASN A 71 1.23 -5.96 -9.31
CA ASN A 71 1.24 -4.51 -9.52
C ASN A 71 1.83 -3.76 -8.32
N ILE A 72 1.39 -4.09 -7.09
CA ILE A 72 1.95 -3.54 -5.86
C ILE A 72 3.45 -3.80 -5.81
N ARG A 73 3.87 -5.05 -6.06
CA ARG A 73 5.29 -5.43 -6.09
C ARG A 73 6.09 -4.56 -7.05
N SER A 74 5.63 -4.46 -8.30
CA SER A 74 6.31 -3.68 -9.33
C SER A 74 6.44 -2.21 -8.95
N ILE A 75 5.38 -1.60 -8.39
CA ILE A 75 5.43 -0.20 -7.98
C ILE A 75 6.34 -0.01 -6.76
N VAL A 76 6.25 -0.88 -5.75
CA VAL A 76 7.14 -0.83 -4.57
C VAL A 76 8.60 -0.97 -5.01
N GLN A 77 8.90 -1.85 -5.97
CA GLN A 77 10.25 -2.00 -6.53
C GLN A 77 10.72 -0.76 -7.29
N LEU A 78 9.81 0.01 -7.91
CA LEU A 78 10.16 1.26 -8.59
C LEU A 78 10.50 2.37 -7.59
N VAL A 79 9.77 2.46 -6.49
CA VAL A 79 9.95 3.52 -5.48
C VAL A 79 11.02 3.17 -4.45
N ALA A 80 11.24 1.89 -4.16
CA ALA A 80 12.28 1.39 -3.27
C ALA A 80 13.17 0.38 -4.00
N PRO A 81 14.01 0.84 -4.96
CA PRO A 81 14.72 -0.04 -5.88
C PRO A 81 15.75 -0.96 -5.21
N ARG A 82 16.24 -0.64 -4.00
CA ARG A 82 17.15 -1.53 -3.27
C ARG A 82 16.42 -2.45 -2.29
N TYR A 83 15.11 -2.28 -2.13
CA TYR A 83 14.29 -3.20 -1.36
C TYR A 83 13.73 -4.29 -2.27
N ARG A 84 13.97 -5.54 -1.91
CA ARG A 84 13.39 -6.69 -2.61
C ARG A 84 12.10 -7.11 -1.91
N VAL A 85 11.00 -7.02 -2.65
CA VAL A 85 9.69 -7.51 -2.21
C VAL A 85 9.57 -8.99 -2.58
N GLU A 86 9.43 -9.84 -1.58
CA GLU A 86 9.13 -11.27 -1.74
C GLU A 86 7.63 -11.48 -1.94
N ASP A 87 7.23 -12.45 -2.75
CA ASP A 87 5.79 -12.67 -3.04
C ASP A 87 5.01 -13.03 -1.77
N SER A 88 5.64 -13.77 -0.84
CA SER A 88 5.06 -14.12 0.46
C SER A 88 4.90 -12.93 1.43
N SER A 89 5.51 -11.78 1.13
CA SER A 89 5.40 -10.57 1.95
C SER A 89 4.16 -9.73 1.62
N ILE A 90 3.50 -10.02 0.49
CA ILE A 90 2.24 -9.38 0.12
C ILE A 90 1.10 -10.14 0.77
N GLN A 91 0.32 -9.44 1.57
CA GLN A 91 -0.76 -10.02 2.38
C GLN A 91 -2.03 -9.19 2.24
N ILE A 92 -3.16 -9.82 2.57
CA ILE A 92 -4.47 -9.19 2.63
C ILE A 92 -4.77 -8.86 4.09
N TYR A 93 -5.17 -7.61 4.33
CA TYR A 93 -5.49 -7.05 5.63
C TYR A 93 -6.93 -6.51 5.63
N ALA A 94 -7.50 -6.39 6.82
CA ALA A 94 -8.77 -5.72 7.08
C ALA A 94 -8.58 -4.62 8.13
N ASP A 95 -9.56 -3.73 8.27
CA ASP A 95 -9.60 -2.68 9.30
C ASP A 95 -8.40 -1.71 9.28
N CYS A 96 -7.81 -1.51 8.10
CA CYS A 96 -6.73 -0.55 7.90
C CYS A 96 -7.26 0.88 7.88
N THR A 97 -6.59 1.79 8.60
CA THR A 97 -6.92 3.21 8.61
C THR A 97 -5.95 4.01 7.73
N VAL A 98 -6.50 4.82 6.81
CA VAL A 98 -5.69 5.77 6.04
C VAL A 98 -5.24 6.87 6.97
N ARG A 99 -3.94 7.16 6.96
CA ARG A 99 -3.38 8.22 7.79
C ARG A 99 -3.77 9.58 7.18
N SER A 100 -4.89 10.15 7.61
CA SER A 100 -5.25 11.52 7.20
C SER A 100 -4.20 12.47 7.77
N VAL A 101 -3.46 13.16 6.90
CA VAL A 101 -2.58 14.26 7.28
C VAL A 101 -3.46 15.46 7.65
N ARG A 102 -4.28 15.35 8.70
CA ARG A 102 -4.91 16.52 9.30
C ARG A 102 -3.85 17.24 10.10
N GLY A 103 -3.41 18.36 9.55
CA GLY A 103 -2.59 19.34 10.24
C GLY A 103 -3.26 19.80 11.53
N ASN A 104 -2.38 20.09 12.49
CA ASN A 104 -2.53 20.86 13.72
C ASN A 104 -3.82 21.68 13.87
#